data_AF-A0A2G3ALU4-F1
#
_entry.id   AF-A0A2G3ALU4-F1
#
_cell.length_a   1.000
_cell.length_b   1.000
_cell.length_c   1.000
_cell.angle_alpha   90.00
_cell.angle_beta   90.00
_cell.angle_gamma   90.00
#
_symmetry.space_group_name_H-M   'P 1'
#
loop_
_entity.id
_entity.type
_entity.pdbx_description
1 polymer ?
#
loop_
_entity_poly.entity_id
_entity_poly.type
_entity_poly.pdbx_seq_one_letter_code
_entity_poly.pdbx_strand_id
1 'polypeptide(L)'
;MINYSSRLCNRPILLSCPEFNTPVKWGMDIPVEDYPMLRLIGSCNGFIGLMTNIYDINPSVYISNPLLGEYFKLKLPQIEKSVCGVVYRFCFSEASGKYKLVRSVTRRFGGHHEVSELVVYTLGVVEK
;
A
#
# COMPACT_ATOMS: atom_id res chain seq x y z
N MET A 1 -8.18 -48.57 -1.83
CA MET A 1 -9.02 -47.60 -1.10
C MET A 1 -8.13 -46.40 -0.76
N ILE A 2 -8.18 -45.34 -1.57
CA ILE A 2 -7.30 -44.16 -1.44
C ILE A 2 -7.99 -43.18 -0.49
N ASN A 3 -7.35 -42.89 0.64
CA ASN A 3 -7.91 -42.05 1.70
C ASN A 3 -7.61 -40.57 1.40
N TYR A 4 -8.60 -39.85 0.87
CA TYR A 4 -8.59 -38.39 0.72
C TYR A 4 -8.76 -37.73 2.09
N SER A 5 -7.66 -37.43 2.77
CA SER A 5 -7.67 -36.46 3.87
C SER A 5 -6.36 -35.69 3.93
N SER A 6 -6.00 -35.06 2.81
CA SER A 6 -5.07 -33.93 2.87
C SER A 6 -5.85 -32.75 3.44
N ARG A 7 -5.81 -32.60 4.78
CA ARG A 7 -6.12 -31.32 5.40
C ARG A 7 -5.25 -30.27 4.70
N LEU A 8 -5.86 -29.40 3.92
CA LEU A 8 -5.21 -28.21 3.38
C LEU A 8 -4.91 -27.30 4.57
N CYS A 9 -3.87 -27.63 5.33
CA CYS A 9 -3.31 -26.71 6.29
C CYS A 9 -2.85 -25.51 5.49
N ASN A 10 -3.37 -24.32 5.80
CA ASN A 10 -2.84 -23.06 5.28
C ASN A 10 -1.37 -22.98 5.69
N ARG A 11 -0.47 -23.48 4.83
CA ARG A 11 0.96 -23.34 5.04
C ARG A 11 1.27 -21.89 4.68
N PRO A 12 1.77 -21.07 5.62
CA PRO A 12 2.25 -19.75 5.25
C PRO A 12 3.30 -19.95 4.16
N ILE A 13 3.06 -19.35 2.99
CA ILE A 13 4.11 -19.24 1.98
C ILE A 13 5.08 -18.23 2.57
N LEU A 14 6.15 -18.74 3.18
CA LEU A 14 7.28 -17.91 3.52
C LEU A 14 7.91 -17.53 2.18
N LEU A 15 7.55 -16.35 1.70
CA LEU A 15 8.34 -15.68 0.67
C LEU A 15 9.71 -15.47 1.31
N SER A 16 10.66 -16.33 0.98
CA SER A 16 12.02 -16.24 1.49
C SER A 16 12.61 -14.95 0.94
N CYS A 17 12.59 -13.90 1.76
CA CYS A 17 12.99 -12.55 1.39
C CYS A 17 12.43 -12.16 0.02
N PRO A 18 11.13 -11.81 -0.12
CA PRO A 18 10.70 -11.16 -1.33
C PRO A 18 11.60 -9.94 -1.45
N GLU A 19 12.55 -9.99 -2.40
CA GLU A 19 13.26 -8.81 -2.85
C GLU A 19 12.16 -7.98 -3.49
N PHE A 20 11.44 -7.24 -2.64
CA PHE A 20 10.69 -6.11 -3.11
C PHE A 20 11.75 -5.31 -3.83
N ASN A 21 11.65 -5.27 -5.16
CA ASN A 21 12.47 -4.41 -6.00
C ASN A 21 12.15 -2.93 -5.71
N THR A 22 11.84 -2.57 -4.47
CA THR A 22 11.54 -1.23 -4.04
C THR A 22 12.71 -0.32 -4.39
N PRO A 23 12.42 0.94 -4.73
CA PRO A 23 13.48 1.91 -5.02
C PRO A 23 14.42 2.15 -3.82
N VAL A 24 14.02 1.67 -2.63
CA VAL A 24 14.88 1.50 -1.48
C VAL A 24 15.78 0.29 -1.72
N LYS A 25 17.01 0.55 -2.19
CA LYS A 25 18.07 -0.46 -2.11
C LYS A 25 18.45 -0.66 -0.64
N TRP A 26 18.62 -1.91 -0.24
CA TRP A 26 19.23 -2.29 1.03
C TRP A 26 20.67 -1.77 1.06
N GLY A 27 20.90 -0.64 1.73
CA GLY A 27 22.24 -0.18 2.09
C GLY A 27 22.43 -0.44 3.58
N MET A 28 23.42 -1.25 3.97
CA MET A 28 23.76 -1.46 5.38
C MET A 28 24.29 -0.17 6.07
N ASP A 29 24.55 0.88 5.29
CA ASP A 29 25.10 2.15 5.76
C ASP A 29 24.04 3.21 6.12
N ILE A 30 22.74 2.88 6.04
CA ILE A 30 21.66 3.81 6.42
C ILE A 30 21.43 3.68 7.94
N PRO A 31 21.55 4.77 8.72
CA PRO A 31 21.17 4.75 10.13
C PRO A 31 19.75 4.20 10.28
N VAL A 32 19.49 3.38 11.30
CA VAL A 32 18.17 2.75 11.55
C VAL A 32 17.02 3.78 11.58
N GLU A 33 17.33 5.04 11.91
CA GLU A 33 16.39 6.16 11.96
C GLU A 33 16.02 6.72 10.57
N ASP A 34 16.87 6.53 9.56
CA ASP A 34 16.65 6.93 8.15
C ASP A 34 16.14 5.78 7.28
N TYR A 35 15.74 4.65 7.88
CA TYR A 35 15.14 3.55 7.15
C TYR A 35 13.85 4.02 6.48
N PRO A 36 13.71 3.91 5.15
CA PRO A 36 12.45 4.19 4.49
C PRO A 36 11.46 3.09 4.84
N MET A 37 10.73 3.32 5.93
CA MET A 37 9.80 2.38 6.50
C MET A 37 8.56 2.29 5.60
N LEU A 38 8.46 1.18 4.86
CA LEU A 38 7.26 0.87 4.10
C LEU A 38 6.16 0.41 5.06
N ARG A 39 5.02 1.10 5.03
CA ARG A 39 3.81 0.70 5.77
C ARG A 39 2.86 -0.05 4.86
N LEU A 40 2.34 -1.17 5.36
CA LEU A 40 1.24 -1.90 4.76
C LEU A 40 -0.06 -1.08 4.89
N ILE A 41 -0.70 -0.78 3.75
CA ILE A 41 -1.97 -0.04 3.71
C ILE A 41 -3.16 -0.90 3.25
N GLY A 42 -2.91 -2.16 2.93
CA GLY A 42 -3.94 -3.15 2.61
C GLY A 42 -3.38 -4.30 1.78
N SER A 43 -4.09 -5.43 1.75
CA SER A 43 -3.82 -6.53 0.85
C SER A 43 -5.13 -7.15 0.38
N CYS A 44 -5.16 -7.56 -0.89
CA CYS A 44 -6.32 -8.24 -1.49
C CYS A 44 -5.90 -8.95 -2.77
N ASN A 45 -6.49 -10.12 -3.04
CA ASN A 45 -6.29 -10.89 -4.27
C ASN A 45 -4.82 -11.14 -4.65
N GLY A 46 -3.96 -11.39 -3.66
CA GLY A 46 -2.52 -11.62 -3.87
C GLY A 46 -1.68 -10.36 -4.06
N PHE A 47 -2.28 -9.17 -4.11
CA PHE A 47 -1.57 -7.90 -4.15
C PHE A 47 -1.44 -7.26 -2.76
N ILE A 48 -0.35 -6.51 -2.58
CA ILE A 48 -0.03 -5.77 -1.35
C ILE A 48 0.08 -4.28 -1.68
N GLY A 49 -0.68 -3.44 -0.98
CA GLY A 49 -0.52 -2.00 -0.99
C GLY A 49 0.48 -1.55 0.07
N LEU A 50 1.50 -0.80 -0.35
CA LEU A 50 2.57 -0.28 0.49
C LEU A 50 2.65 1.25 0.36
N MET A 51 3.11 1.93 1.40
CA MET A 51 3.30 3.37 1.41
C MET A 51 4.65 3.71 2.06
N THR A 52 5.38 4.69 1.53
CA THR A 52 6.59 5.22 2.21
C THR A 52 6.23 6.02 3.46
N ASN A 53 7.24 6.40 4.22
CA ASN A 53 7.10 6.97 5.56
C ASN A 53 6.05 8.11 5.60
N ILE A 54 5.22 8.12 6.65
CA ILE A 54 4.24 9.18 6.90
C ILE A 54 4.88 10.55 7.19
N TYR A 55 6.16 10.56 7.56
CA TYR A 55 6.92 11.79 7.80
C TYR A 55 7.50 12.38 6.51
N ASP A 56 7.41 11.67 5.38
CA ASP A 56 7.74 12.27 4.09
C ASP A 56 6.66 13.29 3.71
N ILE A 57 7.10 14.46 3.26
CA ILE A 57 6.23 15.54 2.75
C ILE A 57 5.35 15.03 1.59
N ASN A 58 5.79 13.99 0.88
CA ASN A 58 5.05 13.38 -0.23
C ASN A 58 5.17 11.83 -0.19
N PRO A 59 4.34 11.13 0.60
CA PRO A 59 4.38 9.68 0.68
C PRO A 59 4.05 9.07 -0.68
N SER A 60 4.87 8.12 -1.10
CA SER A 60 4.67 7.35 -2.31
C SER A 60 3.89 6.08 -1.99
N VAL A 61 2.87 5.77 -2.79
CA VAL A 61 2.10 4.53 -2.66
C VAL A 61 2.49 3.56 -3.77
N TYR A 62 2.67 2.30 -3.41
CA TYR A 62 3.05 1.21 -4.29
C TYR A 62 2.04 0.08 -4.17
N ILE A 63 1.75 -0.59 -5.27
CA ILE A 63 1.05 -1.86 -5.27
C ILE A 63 2.04 -2.91 -5.77
N SER A 64 2.24 -3.95 -4.97
CA SER A 64 3.19 -5.04 -5.24
C SER A 64 2.45 -6.35 -5.47
N ASN A 65 2.93 -7.10 -6.46
CA ASN A 65 2.65 -8.51 -6.61
C ASN A 65 3.87 -9.30 -6.08
N PRO A 66 3.85 -9.73 -4.82
CA PRO A 66 4.98 -10.43 -4.22
C PRO A 66 5.27 -11.79 -4.87
N LEU A 67 4.28 -12.42 -5.53
CA LEU A 67 4.50 -13.69 -6.24
C LEU A 67 5.33 -13.52 -7.51
N LEU A 68 5.20 -12.36 -8.17
CA LEU A 68 5.96 -12.04 -9.38
C LEU A 68 7.21 -11.20 -9.10
N GLY A 69 7.38 -10.69 -7.87
CA GLY A 69 8.44 -9.72 -7.55
C GLY A 69 8.24 -8.35 -8.22
N GLU A 70 7.04 -8.12 -8.79
CA GLU A 70 6.69 -6.90 -9.51
C GLU A 70 6.01 -5.88 -8.59
N TYR A 71 6.14 -4.61 -8.94
CA TYR A 71 5.40 -3.54 -8.29
C TYR A 71 5.19 -2.38 -9.25
N PHE A 72 4.20 -1.55 -8.95
CA PHE A 72 4.03 -0.27 -9.62
C PHE A 72 3.80 0.85 -8.59
N LYS A 73 4.38 2.01 -8.88
CA LYS A 73 4.23 3.22 -8.08
C LYS A 73 3.02 4.01 -8.58
N LEU A 74 2.11 4.36 -7.68
CA LEU A 74 0.98 5.22 -7.99
C LEU A 74 1.41 6.69 -8.13
N LYS A 75 0.90 7.35 -9.15
CA LYS A 75 1.01 8.80 -9.31
C LYS A 75 -0.12 9.46 -8.52
N LEU A 76 0.23 10.00 -7.35
CA LEU A 76 -0.69 10.70 -6.46
C LEU A 76 -0.38 12.21 -6.46
N PRO A 77 -1.38 13.08 -6.23
CA PRO A 77 -1.13 14.50 -6.07
C PRO A 77 -0.21 14.77 -4.88
N GLN A 78 0.61 15.82 -4.98
CA GLN A 78 1.42 16.27 -3.86
C GLN A 78 0.53 16.73 -2.71
N ILE A 79 1.02 16.54 -1.48
CA ILE A 79 0.29 16.95 -0.29
C ILE A 79 0.56 18.43 -0.04
N GLU A 80 -0.51 19.21 0.13
CA GLU A 80 -0.41 20.62 0.52
C GLU A 80 0.14 20.77 1.95
N LYS A 81 0.92 21.82 2.21
CA LYS A 81 1.48 22.13 3.54
C LYS A 81 0.43 22.30 4.65
N SER A 82 -0.82 22.60 4.29
CA SER A 82 -1.95 22.79 5.22
C SER A 82 -2.52 21.47 5.75
N VAL A 83 -2.13 20.33 5.17
CA VAL A 83 -2.60 19.00 5.54
C VAL A 83 -1.87 18.52 6.79
N CYS A 84 -2.62 18.06 7.79
CA CYS A 84 -2.06 17.53 9.03
C CYS A 84 -1.77 16.03 8.94
N GLY A 85 -2.51 15.30 8.11
CA GLY A 85 -2.30 13.88 7.93
C GLY A 85 -3.06 13.34 6.71
N VAL A 86 -2.50 12.29 6.12
CA VAL A 86 -3.15 11.53 5.06
C VAL A 86 -3.10 10.05 5.40
N VAL A 87 -4.24 9.39 5.27
CA VAL A 87 -4.37 7.94 5.42
C VAL A 87 -4.74 7.34 4.08
N TYR A 88 -4.05 6.28 3.71
CA TYR A 88 -4.35 5.49 2.53
C TYR A 88 -4.83 4.10 2.91
N ARG A 89 -5.79 3.58 2.15
CA ARG A 89 -6.26 2.19 2.28
C ARG A 89 -6.41 1.55 0.91
N PHE A 90 -5.77 0.41 0.72
CA PHE A 90 -5.90 -0.38 -0.51
C PHE A 90 -6.95 -1.48 -0.32
N CYS A 91 -7.87 -1.60 -1.27
CA CYS A 91 -8.92 -2.61 -1.23
C CYS A 91 -9.35 -3.08 -2.62
N PHE A 92 -10.04 -4.21 -2.67
CA PHE A 92 -10.75 -4.70 -3.84
C PHE A 92 -12.26 -4.54 -3.61
N SER A 93 -12.96 -4.05 -4.62
CA SER A 93 -14.40 -3.87 -4.60
C SER A 93 -15.05 -4.94 -5.47
N GLU A 94 -15.57 -6.00 -4.85
CA GLU A 94 -16.24 -7.11 -5.54
C GLU A 94 -17.38 -6.62 -6.45
N ALA A 95 -18.20 -5.70 -5.95
CA ALA A 95 -19.33 -5.12 -6.69
C ALA A 95 -18.93 -4.45 -8.01
N SER A 96 -17.69 -3.96 -8.12
CA SER A 96 -17.19 -3.32 -9.34
C SER A 96 -16.09 -4.10 -10.04
N GLY A 97 -15.64 -5.23 -9.48
CA GLY A 97 -14.49 -6.00 -9.97
C GLY A 97 -13.19 -5.19 -10.06
N LYS A 98 -13.04 -4.11 -9.28
CA LYS A 98 -11.92 -3.16 -9.42
C LYS A 98 -11.20 -2.94 -8.10
N TYR A 99 -9.89 -2.75 -8.21
CA TYR A 99 -9.06 -2.30 -7.10
C TYR A 99 -9.28 -0.82 -6.83
N LYS A 100 -9.22 -0.43 -5.57
CA LYS A 100 -9.43 0.94 -5.12
C LYS A 100 -8.36 1.34 -4.10
N LEU A 101 -7.91 2.58 -4.20
CA LEU A 101 -7.14 3.24 -3.16
C LEU A 101 -8.01 4.36 -2.58
N VAL A 102 -8.35 4.23 -1.31
CA VAL A 102 -9.04 5.28 -0.56
C VAL A 102 -8.01 6.19 0.07
N ARG A 103 -8.14 7.49 -0.13
CA ARG A 103 -7.31 8.55 0.46
C ARG A 103 -8.20 9.42 1.35
N SER A 104 -7.87 9.50 2.63
CA SER A 104 -8.50 10.39 3.59
C SER A 104 -7.51 11.46 4.01
N VAL A 105 -7.91 12.73 3.92
CA VAL A 105 -7.09 13.87 4.32
C VAL A 105 -7.68 14.51 5.56
N THR A 106 -6.83 14.74 6.55
CA THR A 106 -7.19 15.45 7.77
C THR A 106 -6.51 16.82 7.78
N ARG A 107 -7.30 17.87 8.02
CA ARG A 107 -6.84 19.25 8.16
C ARG A 107 -7.17 19.77 9.55
N ARG A 108 -6.50 20.86 9.94
CA ARG A 108 -6.79 21.52 11.21
C ARG A 108 -7.79 22.65 10.99
N PHE A 109 -8.93 22.59 11.67
CA PHE A 109 -9.94 23.65 11.70
C PHE A 109 -10.19 24.06 13.15
N GLY A 110 -9.98 25.33 13.47
CA GLY A 110 -10.28 25.86 14.82
C GLY A 110 -9.56 25.14 15.97
N GLY A 111 -8.41 24.51 15.73
CA GLY A 111 -7.68 23.73 16.73
C GLY A 111 -7.96 22.23 16.72
N HIS A 112 -9.04 21.79 16.06
CA HIS A 112 -9.44 20.38 15.92
C HIS A 112 -8.94 19.77 14.60
N HIS A 113 -8.75 18.45 14.60
CA HIS A 113 -8.40 17.68 13.40
C HIS A 113 -9.65 17.05 12.81
N GLU A 114 -9.99 17.42 11.57
CA GLU A 114 -11.19 16.91 10.89
C GLU A 114 -10.84 16.37 9.51
N VAL A 115 -11.55 15.32 9.09
CA VAL A 115 -11.44 14.79 7.73
C VAL A 115 -12.05 15.79 6.76
N SER A 116 -11.22 16.40 5.92
CA SER A 116 -11.64 17.41 4.96
C SER A 116 -11.90 16.85 3.57
N GLU A 117 -11.28 15.72 3.24
CA GLU A 117 -11.32 15.15 1.89
C GLU A 117 -11.29 13.62 1.97
N LEU A 118 -12.15 12.98 1.18
CA LEU A 118 -12.15 11.53 0.99
C LEU A 118 -12.22 11.24 -0.52
N VAL A 119 -11.15 10.69 -1.08
CA VAL A 119 -11.04 10.37 -2.50
C VAL A 119 -10.84 8.89 -2.71
N VAL A 120 -11.49 8.35 -3.75
CA VAL A 120 -11.34 6.95 -4.15
C VAL A 120 -10.71 6.91 -5.53
N TYR A 121 -9.47 6.45 -5.61
CA TYR A 121 -8.80 6.14 -6.86
C TYR A 121 -9.17 4.73 -7.28
N THR A 122 -9.73 4.57 -8.47
CA THR A 122 -9.98 3.24 -9.04
C THR A 122 -8.77 2.83 -9.87
N LEU A 123 -8.20 1.66 -9.57
CA LEU A 123 -7.02 1.13 -10.24
C LEU A 123 -7.43 0.07 -11.27
N GLY A 124 -6.93 0.21 -12.49
CA GLY A 124 -7.26 -0.65 -13.63
C GLY A 124 -6.84 0.03 -14.94
N VAL A 125 -6.93 -0.70 -16.04
CA VAL A 125 -6.59 -0.18 -17.37
C VAL A 125 -7.66 0.85 -17.75
N VAL A 126 -7.21 2.07 -18.08
CA VAL A 126 -8.02 2.99 -18.89
C VAL A 126 -8.00 2.39 -20.28
N GLU A 127 -9.10 1.79 -20.71
CA GLU A 127 -9.26 1.44 -22.13
C GLU A 127 -9.03 2.71 -22.94
N LYS A 128 -8.11 2.61 -23.89
CA LYS A 128 -7.73 3.70 -24.79
C LYS A 128 -8.48 3.53 -26.11
#